data_AF-A0A5K1I847-F1
#
_entry.id   AF-A0A5K1I847-F1
#
_cell.length_a   1.000
_cell.length_b   1.000
_cell.length_c   1.000
_cell.angle_alpha   90.00
_cell.angle_beta   90.00
_cell.angle_gamma   90.00
#
_symmetry.space_group_name_H-M   'P 1'
#
loop_
_entity.id
_entity.type
_entity.pdbx_description
1 polymer ?
#
loop_
_entity_poly.entity_id
_entity_poly.type
_entity_poly.pdbx_seq_one_letter_code
_entity_poly.pdbx_strand_id
1 'polypeptide(L)'
;MTPISHRHVAGKITGTLMLAASLLLGSVALADDHEAEDSGEAWLPSLITETPQEGFALAVTLSQKGVGTTQPDAEVRKAQRPEYAEDPDSLIAASHVIATHFQTVAAANDYWRE
;
A
#
# COMPACT_ATOMS: atom_id res chain seq x y z
N MET A 1 -40.08 8.13 56.94
CA MET A 1 -39.35 8.26 58.21
C MET A 1 -37.94 7.74 58.01
N THR A 2 -36.94 8.61 57.85
CA THR A 2 -35.52 8.25 58.02
C THR A 2 -35.12 8.45 59.48
N PRO A 3 -34.13 7.70 60.00
CA PRO A 3 -32.90 8.38 60.45
C PRO A 3 -31.58 7.58 60.23
N ILE A 4 -30.49 8.24 59.80
CA ILE A 4 -29.25 8.62 60.56
C ILE A 4 -28.36 7.41 60.89
N SER A 5 -27.29 7.10 60.15
CA SER A 5 -25.94 7.74 60.05
C SER A 5 -25.03 7.59 61.29
N HIS A 6 -23.83 7.04 61.07
CA HIS A 6 -22.51 7.30 61.70
C HIS A 6 -21.60 6.07 61.46
N ARG A 7 -20.31 6.10 61.12
CA ARG A 7 -19.18 7.05 61.05
C ARG A 7 -18.11 6.31 60.18
N HIS A 8 -17.17 6.93 59.48
CA HIS A 8 -16.02 7.60 60.09
C HIS A 8 -15.25 8.45 59.06
N VAL A 9 -14.62 9.50 59.60
CA VAL A 9 -13.91 10.58 58.93
C VAL A 9 -12.41 10.38 59.14
N ALA A 10 -11.60 10.67 58.12
CA ALA A 10 -10.26 11.25 58.22
C ALA A 10 -9.91 11.75 56.81
N GLY A 11 -9.84 13.06 56.51
CA GLY A 11 -8.81 14.02 56.97
C GLY A 11 -7.53 13.78 56.15
N LYS A 12 -6.99 14.70 55.36
CA LYS A 12 -6.85 16.15 55.50
C LYS A 12 -6.51 16.82 54.17
N ILE A 13 -6.81 18.11 54.14
CA ILE A 13 -6.56 19.13 53.13
C ILE A 13 -5.12 19.66 53.24
N THR A 14 -4.41 19.79 52.12
CA THR A 14 -3.34 20.78 51.84
C THR A 14 -3.02 20.66 50.34
N GLY A 15 -2.91 21.65 49.46
CA GLY A 15 -2.90 23.10 49.53
C GLY A 15 -2.16 23.60 48.25
N THR A 16 -2.74 24.57 47.56
CA THR A 16 -2.04 25.65 46.84
C THR A 16 -1.32 25.37 45.50
N LEU A 17 -1.97 25.81 44.41
CA LEU A 17 -1.48 26.75 43.39
C LEU A 17 -0.03 26.61 42.88
N MET A 18 0.16 26.14 41.63
CA MET A 18 1.14 26.76 40.71
C MET A 18 0.85 26.43 39.24
N LEU A 19 0.71 27.48 38.44
CA LEU A 19 0.65 27.47 36.98
C LEU A 19 2.03 27.10 36.41
N ALA A 20 2.10 26.08 35.55
CA ALA A 20 3.21 25.88 34.63
C ALA A 20 2.72 25.21 33.35
N ALA A 21 2.51 26.02 32.32
CA ALA A 21 2.47 25.57 30.94
C ALA A 21 3.87 25.11 30.53
N SER A 22 4.01 23.89 30.00
CA SER A 22 5.11 23.49 29.15
C SER A 22 4.72 22.25 28.36
N LEU A 23 4.68 22.45 27.04
CA LEU A 23 4.73 21.42 26.00
C LEU A 23 5.86 20.41 26.31
N LEU A 24 5.69 19.15 25.89
CA LEU A 24 6.56 18.48 24.92
C LEU A 24 6.11 17.01 24.68
N LEU A 25 5.83 16.74 23.39
CA LEU A 25 6.10 15.51 22.63
C LEU A 25 5.39 14.20 23.02
N GLY A 26 4.27 13.95 22.33
CA GLY A 26 3.74 12.61 22.10
C GLY A 26 3.31 12.49 20.64
N SER A 27 4.27 12.17 19.76
CA SER A 27 4.09 11.94 18.33
C SER A 27 3.23 10.69 18.12
N VAL A 28 1.93 10.87 17.81
CA VAL A 28 1.11 9.80 17.24
C VAL A 28 1.21 9.92 15.72
N ALA A 29 1.54 8.80 15.10
CA ALA A 29 1.85 8.65 13.69
C ALA A 29 0.80 9.33 12.80
N LEU A 30 1.27 10.22 11.92
CA LEU A 30 0.53 10.56 10.72
C LEU A 30 0.49 9.28 9.88
N ALA A 31 -0.72 8.78 9.62
CA ALA A 31 -0.95 7.90 8.49
C ALA A 31 -0.55 8.70 7.25
N ASP A 32 0.58 8.34 6.67
CA ASP A 32 1.01 8.85 5.38
C ASP A 32 0.17 8.11 4.35
N ASP A 33 -1.05 8.59 4.12
CA ASP A 33 -1.79 8.31 2.90
C ASP A 33 -0.99 8.97 1.78
N HIS A 34 0.04 8.27 1.32
CA HIS A 34 0.81 8.66 0.15
C HIS A 34 -0.08 8.41 -1.07
N GLU A 35 -1.07 9.28 -1.24
CA GLU A 35 -1.73 9.55 -2.51
C GLU A 35 -0.59 9.73 -3.51
N ALA A 36 -0.48 8.80 -4.46
CA ALA A 36 0.51 8.89 -5.51
C ALA A 36 0.26 10.21 -6.25
N GLU A 37 1.14 11.20 -6.04
CA GLU A 37 1.17 12.45 -6.78
C GLU A 37 1.16 12.15 -8.28
N ASP A 38 0.04 12.39 -8.95
CA ASP A 38 -0.08 12.29 -10.40
C ASP A 38 0.62 13.50 -11.02
N SER A 39 1.91 13.35 -11.32
CA SER A 39 2.74 14.37 -11.97
C SER A 39 2.32 14.66 -13.42
N GLY A 40 1.20 14.10 -13.90
CA GLY A 40 0.71 14.26 -15.27
C GLY A 40 1.58 13.55 -16.31
N GLU A 41 2.59 12.79 -15.87
CA GLU A 41 3.48 12.02 -16.73
C GLU A 41 2.87 10.66 -17.04
N ALA A 42 2.88 10.27 -18.32
CA ALA A 42 2.31 8.99 -18.73
C ALA A 42 3.05 7.82 -18.04
N TRP A 43 2.31 6.96 -17.35
CA TRP A 43 2.89 5.82 -16.61
C TRP A 43 3.63 4.82 -17.52
N LEU A 44 3.30 4.79 -18.82
CA LEU A 44 3.95 3.97 -19.85
C LEU A 44 4.48 4.87 -20.97
N PRO A 45 5.63 5.53 -20.78
CA PRO A 45 6.14 6.48 -21.77
C PRO A 45 6.77 5.81 -23.00
N SER A 46 7.23 4.55 -22.87
CA SER A 46 7.89 3.81 -23.95
C SER A 46 7.80 2.30 -23.74
N LEU A 47 7.94 1.54 -24.83
CA LEU A 47 8.18 0.09 -24.80
C LEU A 47 9.67 -0.27 -24.95
N ILE A 48 10.53 0.72 -25.18
CA ILE A 48 11.97 0.52 -25.38
C ILE A 48 12.67 0.37 -24.02
N THR A 49 13.52 -0.66 -23.90
CA THR A 49 14.29 -1.01 -22.70
C THR A 49 15.72 -1.39 -23.10
N GLU A 50 16.71 -1.11 -22.24
CA GLU A 50 18.12 -1.30 -22.60
C GLU A 50 18.51 -2.78 -22.66
N THR A 51 17.88 -3.62 -21.83
CA THR A 51 18.22 -5.05 -21.74
C THR A 51 16.99 -5.96 -21.80
N PRO A 52 17.15 -7.24 -22.15
CA PRO A 52 16.07 -8.23 -22.07
C PRO A 52 15.48 -8.36 -20.67
N GLN A 53 16.29 -8.19 -19.62
CA GLN A 53 15.83 -8.26 -18.24
C GLN A 53 14.89 -7.11 -17.88
N GLU A 54 15.23 -5.88 -18.30
CA GLU A 54 14.34 -4.73 -18.17
C GLU A 54 13.07 -4.91 -19.00
N GLY A 55 13.18 -5.46 -20.21
CA GLY A 55 12.03 -5.78 -21.06
C GLY A 55 11.07 -6.77 -20.38
N PHE A 56 11.60 -7.78 -19.69
CA PHE A 56 10.79 -8.71 -18.91
C PHE A 56 10.12 -8.03 -17.70
N ALA A 57 10.85 -7.17 -16.98
CA ALA A 57 10.28 -6.38 -15.88
C ALA A 57 9.15 -5.45 -16.37
N LEU A 58 9.31 -4.84 -17.54
CA LEU A 58 8.25 -4.06 -18.18
C LEU A 58 7.03 -4.94 -18.52
N ALA A 59 7.23 -6.12 -19.10
CA ALA A 59 6.14 -7.05 -19.41
C ALA A 59 5.35 -7.49 -18.16
N VAL A 60 6.03 -7.72 -17.03
CA VAL A 60 5.39 -7.96 -15.73
C VAL A 60 4.55 -6.76 -15.30
N THR A 61 5.09 -5.56 -15.42
CA THR A 61 4.39 -4.32 -15.07
C THR A 61 3.14 -4.12 -15.93
N LEU A 62 3.22 -4.33 -17.24
CA LEU A 62 2.07 -4.29 -18.16
C LEU A 62 0.97 -5.27 -17.73
N SER A 63 1.36 -6.50 -17.40
CA SER A 63 0.44 -7.56 -16.95
C SER A 63 -0.31 -7.15 -15.67
N GLN A 64 0.42 -6.59 -14.69
CA GLN A 64 -0.17 -6.12 -13.43
C GLN A 64 -1.07 -4.90 -13.61
N LYS A 65 -0.68 -3.97 -14.50
CA LYS A 65 -1.48 -2.79 -14.83
C LYS A 65 -2.80 -3.15 -15.49
N GLY A 66 -2.85 -4.20 -16.32
CA GLY A 66 -4.10 -4.73 -16.86
C GLY A 66 -5.09 -5.17 -15.76
N VAL A 67 -4.61 -5.85 -14.71
CA VAL A 67 -5.44 -6.20 -13.54
C VAL A 67 -5.90 -4.95 -12.80
N GLY A 68 -5.01 -3.98 -12.56
CA GLY A 68 -5.35 -2.71 -11.91
C GLY A 68 -6.34 -1.85 -12.71
N THR A 69 -6.30 -1.90 -14.04
CA THR A 69 -7.26 -1.20 -14.91
C THR A 69 -8.65 -1.84 -14.87
N THR A 70 -8.72 -3.16 -14.81
CA THR A 70 -10.00 -3.89 -14.80
C THR A 70 -10.67 -3.91 -13.43
N GLN A 71 -9.87 -4.01 -12.37
CA GLN A 71 -10.32 -3.88 -10.99
C GLN A 71 -9.54 -2.74 -10.32
N PRO A 72 -10.08 -1.51 -10.24
CA PRO A 72 -9.38 -0.35 -9.68
C PRO A 72 -9.24 -0.40 -8.15
N ASP A 73 -10.12 -1.09 -7.42
CA ASP A 73 -10.08 -1.19 -5.96
C ASP A 73 -8.93 -2.09 -5.48
N ALA A 74 -7.97 -1.48 -4.78
CA ALA A 74 -6.79 -2.17 -4.26
C ALA A 74 -7.10 -3.17 -3.16
N GLU A 75 -8.09 -2.89 -2.30
CA GLU A 75 -8.48 -3.79 -1.22
C GLU A 75 -9.19 -5.03 -1.78
N VAL A 76 -9.98 -4.88 -2.84
CA VAL A 76 -10.56 -6.03 -3.55
C VAL A 76 -9.46 -6.91 -4.15
N ARG A 77 -8.47 -6.34 -4.85
CA ARG A 77 -7.35 -7.13 -5.41
C ARG A 77 -6.55 -7.85 -4.32
N LYS A 78 -6.33 -7.18 -3.17
CA LYS A 78 -5.63 -7.76 -2.02
C LYS A 78 -6.41 -8.92 -1.40
N ALA A 79 -7.73 -8.77 -1.27
CA ALA A 79 -8.61 -9.82 -0.77
C ALA A 79 -8.65 -11.05 -1.69
N GLN A 80 -8.53 -10.86 -3.02
CA GLN A 80 -8.51 -11.94 -4.01
C GLN A 80 -7.16 -12.65 -4.14
N ARG A 81 -6.05 -12.01 -3.73
CA ARG A 81 -4.69 -12.56 -3.90
C ARG A 81 -4.52 -14.01 -3.40
N PRO A 82 -5.05 -14.41 -2.23
CA PRO A 82 -4.93 -15.79 -1.76
C PRO A 82 -5.59 -16.82 -2.67
N GLU A 83 -6.57 -16.44 -3.50
CA GLU A 83 -7.27 -17.39 -4.38
C GLU A 83 -6.36 -17.90 -5.51
N TYR A 84 -5.38 -17.11 -5.95
CA TYR A 84 -4.55 -17.44 -7.10
C TYR A 84 -3.05 -17.55 -6.80
N ALA A 85 -2.58 -17.04 -5.65
CA ALA A 85 -1.14 -16.94 -5.35
C ALA A 85 -0.46 -18.31 -5.11
N GLU A 86 -1.22 -19.33 -4.70
CA GLU A 86 -0.72 -20.69 -4.44
C GLU A 86 -1.31 -21.72 -5.41
N ASP A 87 -2.14 -21.28 -6.36
CA ASP A 87 -2.79 -22.14 -7.34
C ASP A 87 -1.90 -22.33 -8.59
N PRO A 88 -1.46 -23.56 -8.93
CA PRO A 88 -0.54 -23.78 -10.04
C PRO A 88 -1.10 -23.35 -11.40
N ASP A 89 -2.39 -23.57 -11.66
CA ASP A 89 -3.02 -23.19 -12.93
C ASP A 89 -3.03 -21.67 -13.09
N SER A 90 -3.33 -20.95 -12.01
CA SER A 90 -3.27 -19.49 -11.96
C SER A 90 -1.85 -18.94 -12.14
N LEU A 91 -0.84 -19.59 -11.53
CA LEU A 91 0.57 -19.20 -11.72
C LEU A 91 1.03 -19.42 -13.17
N ILE A 92 0.60 -20.51 -13.81
CA ILE A 92 0.86 -20.77 -15.23
C ILE A 92 0.14 -19.72 -16.10
N ALA A 93 -1.12 -19.41 -15.79
CA ALA A 93 -1.89 -18.39 -16.51
C ALA A 93 -1.23 -17.01 -16.41
N ALA A 94 -0.81 -16.59 -15.22
CA ALA A 94 -0.08 -15.33 -15.02
C ALA A 94 1.23 -15.31 -15.82
N SER A 95 1.99 -16.41 -15.80
CA SER A 95 3.21 -16.56 -16.61
C SER A 95 2.94 -16.43 -18.11
N HIS A 96 1.83 -16.98 -18.60
CA HIS A 96 1.44 -16.88 -20.01
C HIS A 96 1.10 -15.44 -20.44
N VAL A 97 0.41 -14.67 -19.59
CA VAL A 97 0.13 -13.25 -19.83
C VAL A 97 1.43 -12.45 -19.93
N ILE A 98 2.36 -12.69 -18.99
CA ILE A 98 3.68 -12.05 -19.01
C ILE A 98 4.43 -12.41 -20.30
N ALA A 99 4.42 -13.68 -20.71
CA ALA A 99 5.06 -14.13 -21.95
C ALA A 99 4.49 -13.42 -23.19
N THR A 100 3.17 -13.19 -23.23
CA THR A 100 2.50 -12.47 -24.32
C THR A 100 2.93 -11.01 -24.39
N HIS A 101 3.00 -10.32 -23.25
CA HIS A 101 3.53 -8.95 -23.19
C HIS A 101 5.01 -8.90 -23.54
N PHE A 102 5.82 -9.85 -23.03
CA PHE A 102 7.25 -9.91 -23.31
C PHE A 102 7.53 -10.14 -24.79
N GLN A 103 6.72 -10.94 -25.50
CA GLN A 103 6.82 -11.07 -26.95
C GLN A 103 6.68 -9.71 -27.66
N THR A 104 5.76 -8.86 -27.19
CA THR A 104 5.53 -7.53 -27.75
C THR A 104 6.68 -6.58 -27.41
N VAL A 105 7.12 -6.57 -26.15
CA VAL A 105 8.26 -5.74 -25.70
C VAL A 105 9.54 -6.16 -26.44
N ALA A 106 9.82 -7.45 -26.56
CA ALA A 106 10.98 -7.95 -27.30
C ALA A 106 10.95 -7.54 -28.77
N ALA A 107 9.78 -7.63 -29.43
CA ALA A 107 9.64 -7.16 -30.81
C ALA A 107 9.84 -5.64 -30.95
N ALA A 108 9.38 -4.84 -29.98
CA ALA A 108 9.61 -3.40 -29.96
C ALA A 108 11.10 -3.02 -29.79
N ASN A 109 11.89 -3.91 -29.18
CA ASN A 109 13.33 -3.73 -28.92
C ASN A 109 14.24 -4.44 -29.92
N ASP A 110 13.70 -4.87 -31.07
CA ASP A 110 14.41 -5.69 -32.07
C ASP A 110 15.16 -6.89 -31.44
N TYR A 111 14.56 -7.48 -30.41
CA TYR A 111 15.11 -8.60 -29.63
C TYR A 111 16.51 -8.35 -29.03
N TRP A 112 16.91 -7.09 -28.84
CA TRP A 112 18.25 -6.72 -28.34
C TRP A 112 19.38 -7.36 -29.15
N ARG A 113 19.17 -7.51 -30.46
CA ARG A 113 20.18 -8.06 -31.36
C ARG A 113 21.26 -7.01 -31.60
N GLU A 114 22.44 -7.26 -31.04
CA GLU A 114 23.71 -6.64 -31.46
C GLU A 114 24.46 -7.58 -32.42
#